data_AF-A0A927CL48-F1
#
_entry.id   AF-A0A927CL48-F1
#
_cell.length_a   1.000
_cell.length_b   1.000
_cell.length_c   1.000
_cell.angle_alpha   90.00
_cell.angle_beta   90.00
_cell.angle_gamma   90.00
#
_symmetry.space_group_name_H-M   'P 1'
#
loop_
_entity.id
_entity.type
_entity.pdbx_description
1 polymer ?
#
loop_
_entity_poly.entity_id
_entity_poly.type
_entity_poly.pdbx_seq_one_letter_code
_entity_poly.pdbx_strand_id
1 'polypeptide(L)'
;MFHEVPTSRKAIAMTFDDGPNPIYTPQVLDIFREVSGRATFYMIGEQMLKAPETVKAVAAEGHEIGNHTYSHPALTDLSPDDAWQELERTERLIETLTGRKPLTFRPPYLRHNEDTQTVVDRFGYSVAGALNGESKDWEMPGAEHIVDTSLRHARPGSVLLYHDGFGDRSQTIEAVRRLVRTLTDRGYLLVTVSELLELAER
;
A
#
# COMPACT_ATOMS: atom_id res chain seq x y z
N MET A 1 0.06 -8.10 -12.46
CA MET A 1 0.41 -6.96 -11.57
C MET A 1 0.18 -5.66 -12.32
N PHE A 2 -0.49 -4.69 -11.72
CA PHE A 2 -0.72 -3.36 -12.33
C PHE A 2 0.00 -2.27 -11.53
N HIS A 3 0.48 -1.24 -12.22
CA HIS A 3 1.17 -0.09 -11.60
C HIS A 3 0.39 1.22 -11.79
N GLU A 4 -0.57 1.20 -12.70
CA GLU A 4 -1.48 2.29 -13.01
C GLU A 4 -2.82 1.72 -13.48
N VAL A 5 -3.87 2.53 -13.38
CA VAL A 5 -5.21 2.22 -13.88
C VAL A 5 -5.56 3.22 -14.99
N PRO A 6 -5.87 2.77 -16.22
CA PRO A 6 -6.28 3.68 -17.29
C PRO A 6 -7.54 4.46 -16.91
N THR A 7 -7.40 5.77 -16.71
CA THR A 7 -8.52 6.67 -16.40
C THR A 7 -8.17 8.12 -16.72
N SER A 8 -9.14 8.90 -17.19
CA SER A 8 -9.03 10.35 -17.33
C SER A 8 -9.28 11.11 -16.01
N ARG A 9 -9.81 10.42 -14.99
CA ARG A 9 -10.09 11.01 -13.67
C ARG A 9 -8.77 11.29 -12.96
N LYS A 10 -8.58 12.53 -12.48
CA LYS A 10 -7.44 12.89 -11.65
C LYS A 10 -7.53 12.21 -10.27
N ALA A 11 -7.20 10.92 -10.23
CA ALA A 11 -7.15 10.11 -9.03
C ALA A 11 -5.80 9.37 -8.96
N ILE A 12 -5.23 9.28 -7.77
CA ILE A 12 -3.97 8.58 -7.49
C ILE A 12 -4.17 7.74 -6.23
N ALA A 13 -3.67 6.50 -6.26
CA ALA A 13 -3.54 5.66 -5.07
C ALA A 13 -2.14 5.82 -4.49
N MET A 14 -2.06 6.37 -3.27
CA MET A 14 -0.85 6.36 -2.47
C MET A 14 -0.91 5.15 -1.54
N THR A 15 0.17 4.36 -1.53
CA THR A 15 0.21 3.05 -0.90
C THR A 15 1.41 2.91 0.03
N PHE A 16 1.23 2.18 1.12
CA PHE A 16 2.20 2.07 2.22
C PHE A 16 2.44 0.60 2.55
N ASP A 17 3.70 0.16 2.45
CA ASP A 17 4.10 -1.22 2.70
C ASP A 17 4.77 -1.37 4.08
N ASP A 18 4.85 -2.63 4.50
CA ASP A 18 5.54 -3.13 5.68
C ASP A 18 4.93 -2.83 7.05
N GLY A 19 3.92 -1.96 7.10
CA GLY A 19 3.21 -1.63 8.32
C GLY A 19 2.32 -2.75 8.87
N PRO A 20 1.55 -2.45 9.94
CA PRO A 20 1.49 -1.15 10.60
C PRO A 20 2.70 -0.91 11.52
N ASN A 21 3.10 0.35 11.62
CA ASN A 21 4.04 0.86 12.61
C ASN A 21 3.30 1.82 13.56
N PRO A 22 3.37 1.63 14.89
CA PRO A 22 2.59 2.42 15.84
C PRO A 22 3.04 3.90 15.93
N ILE A 23 4.15 4.28 15.30
CA ILE A 23 4.67 5.66 15.27
C ILE A 23 4.36 6.31 13.92
N TYR A 24 4.64 5.64 12.80
CA TYR A 24 4.57 6.25 11.47
C TYR A 24 3.19 6.10 10.81
N THR A 25 2.52 4.95 10.96
CA THR A 25 1.18 4.75 10.38
C THR A 25 0.19 5.82 10.87
N PRO A 26 0.09 6.15 12.18
CA PRO A 26 -0.80 7.23 12.63
C PRO A 26 -0.51 8.60 12.02
N GLN A 27 0.76 8.91 11.77
CA GLN A 27 1.14 10.17 11.12
C GLN A 27 0.68 10.23 9.67
N VAL A 28 0.66 9.10 8.95
CA VAL A 28 0.07 9.01 7.61
C VAL A 28 -1.44 9.25 7.70
N LEU A 29 -2.15 8.64 8.65
CA LEU A 29 -3.58 8.89 8.86
C LEU A 29 -3.86 10.38 9.08
N ASP A 30 -3.08 11.03 9.95
CA ASP A 30 -3.20 12.47 10.22
C ASP A 30 -3.05 13.31 8.95
N ILE A 31 -2.04 13.01 8.11
CA ILE A 31 -1.81 13.72 6.85
C ILE A 31 -2.99 13.56 5.88
N PHE A 32 -3.54 12.35 5.75
CA PHE A 32 -4.65 12.11 4.82
C PHE A 32 -5.98 12.70 5.32
N ARG A 33 -6.16 12.78 6.65
CA ARG A 33 -7.30 13.44 7.28
C ARG A 33 -7.37 14.93 6.95
N GLU A 34 -6.22 15.62 6.85
CA GLU A 34 -6.15 17.04 6.46
C GLU A 34 -6.80 17.31 5.10
N VAL A 35 -6.82 16.33 4.20
CA VAL A 35 -7.32 16.48 2.84
C VAL A 35 -8.57 15.63 2.54
N SER A 36 -9.15 14.98 3.55
CA SER A 36 -10.27 14.04 3.39
C SER A 36 -10.00 12.95 2.34
N GLY A 37 -8.73 12.53 2.22
CA GLY A 37 -8.28 11.51 1.27
C GLY A 37 -8.17 10.13 1.93
N ARG A 38 -8.00 9.10 1.10
CA ARG A 38 -7.73 7.73 1.55
C ARG A 38 -6.47 7.17 0.91
N ALA A 39 -5.95 6.11 1.52
CA ALA A 39 -4.72 5.41 1.13
C ALA A 39 -4.93 3.90 1.27
N THR A 40 -4.01 3.12 0.73
CA THR A 40 -3.97 1.65 0.90
C THR A 40 -2.71 1.25 1.66
N PHE A 41 -2.88 0.46 2.72
CA PHE A 41 -1.78 -0.06 3.53
C PHE A 41 -1.65 -1.56 3.28
N TYR A 42 -0.56 -1.99 2.66
CA TYR A 42 -0.22 -3.40 2.50
C TYR A 42 0.53 -3.86 3.76
N MET A 43 -0.22 -4.50 4.66
CA MET A 43 0.26 -4.80 6.01
C MET A 43 0.80 -6.23 6.12
N ILE A 44 1.90 -6.37 6.88
CA ILE A 44 2.50 -7.65 7.23
C ILE A 44 1.79 -8.25 8.44
N GLY A 45 1.45 -9.54 8.35
CA GLY A 45 0.82 -10.32 9.42
C GLY A 45 1.44 -10.14 10.81
N GLU A 46 2.76 -10.34 10.91
CA GLU A 46 3.49 -10.20 12.17
C GLU A 46 3.46 -8.79 12.76
N GLN A 47 3.40 -7.76 11.93
CA GLN A 47 3.34 -6.36 12.40
C GLN A 47 1.95 -6.02 12.92
N MET A 48 0.89 -6.53 12.27
CA MET A 48 -0.48 -6.38 12.75
C MET A 48 -0.69 -6.96 14.15
N LEU A 49 -0.01 -8.08 14.49
CA LEU A 49 -0.07 -8.63 15.85
C LEU A 49 0.59 -7.73 16.90
N LYS A 50 1.61 -6.96 16.50
CA LYS A 50 2.31 -6.04 17.41
C LYS A 50 1.57 -4.73 17.60
N ALA A 51 0.77 -4.31 16.61
CA ALA A 51 0.03 -3.04 16.63
C ALA A 51 -1.44 -3.19 16.17
N PRO A 52 -2.25 -4.04 16.82
CA PRO A 52 -3.62 -4.31 16.38
C PRO A 52 -4.53 -3.08 16.46
N GLU A 53 -4.30 -2.18 17.41
CA GLU A 53 -5.05 -0.93 17.53
C GLU A 53 -4.76 0.02 16.35
N THR A 54 -3.53 0.01 15.82
CA THR A 54 -3.19 0.77 14.61
C THR A 54 -3.94 0.22 13.39
N VAL A 55 -4.04 -1.12 13.25
CA VAL A 55 -4.84 -1.75 12.18
C VAL A 55 -6.30 -1.29 12.24
N LYS A 56 -6.91 -1.33 13.43
CA LYS A 56 -8.29 -0.89 13.63
C LYS A 56 -8.48 0.58 13.30
N ALA A 57 -7.53 1.44 13.68
CA ALA A 57 -7.56 2.87 13.35
C ALA A 57 -7.53 3.10 11.83
N VAL A 58 -6.61 2.44 11.11
CA VAL A 58 -6.54 2.50 9.64
C VAL A 58 -7.90 2.13 9.02
N ALA A 59 -8.50 1.02 9.45
CA ALA A 59 -9.80 0.57 8.94
C ALA A 59 -10.96 1.52 9.30
N ALA A 60 -10.98 2.03 10.54
CA ALA A 60 -12.04 2.92 11.03
C ALA A 60 -12.04 4.28 10.32
N GLU A 61 -10.88 4.77 9.88
CA GLU A 61 -10.75 6.00 9.08
C GLU A 61 -11.04 5.78 7.58
N GLY A 62 -11.41 4.55 7.18
CA GLY A 62 -11.86 4.23 5.83
C GLY A 62 -10.73 3.97 4.82
N HIS A 63 -9.48 3.88 5.27
CA HIS A 63 -8.38 3.43 4.43
C HIS A 63 -8.54 1.94 4.06
N GLU A 64 -7.92 1.54 2.96
CA GLU A 64 -7.87 0.15 2.55
C GLU A 64 -6.69 -0.55 3.24
N ILE A 65 -6.90 -1.80 3.67
CA ILE A 65 -5.84 -2.69 4.12
C ILE A 65 -5.74 -3.84 3.12
N GLY A 66 -4.58 -3.92 2.47
CA GLY A 66 -4.22 -5.00 1.55
C GLY A 66 -3.33 -6.03 2.23
N ASN A 67 -3.22 -7.20 1.62
CA ASN A 67 -2.39 -8.29 2.10
C ASN A 67 -0.92 -8.07 1.66
N HIS A 68 0.04 -8.21 2.59
CA HIS A 68 1.48 -8.15 2.29
C HIS A 68 2.26 -9.35 2.84
N THR A 69 1.63 -10.53 2.81
CA THR A 69 2.12 -11.77 3.44
C THR A 69 2.22 -11.69 4.97
N TYR A 70 2.49 -12.83 5.60
CA TYR A 70 2.49 -12.92 7.05
C TYR A 70 3.83 -12.50 7.65
N SER A 71 4.92 -13.00 7.08
CA SER A 71 6.29 -12.85 7.58
C SER A 71 7.24 -12.15 6.59
N HIS A 72 6.70 -11.57 5.51
CA HIS A 72 7.44 -10.86 4.46
C HIS A 72 8.45 -11.70 3.62
N PRO A 73 8.20 -12.99 3.31
CA PRO A 73 9.04 -13.72 2.35
C PRO A 73 8.71 -13.32 0.91
N ALA A 74 9.69 -13.45 0.02
CA ALA A 74 9.38 -13.47 -1.40
C ALA A 74 8.64 -14.76 -1.72
N LEU A 75 7.37 -14.67 -2.16
CA LEU A 75 6.56 -15.86 -2.47
C LEU A 75 7.19 -16.74 -3.56
N THR A 76 8.01 -16.15 -4.44
CA THR A 76 8.75 -16.87 -5.48
C THR A 76 9.85 -17.80 -4.95
N ASP A 77 10.23 -17.66 -3.67
CA ASP A 77 11.22 -18.53 -3.01
C ASP A 77 10.54 -19.64 -2.18
N LEU A 78 9.22 -19.72 -2.20
CA LEU A 78 8.42 -20.64 -1.38
C LEU A 78 7.79 -21.75 -2.23
N SER A 79 7.39 -22.83 -1.55
CA SER A 79 6.45 -23.79 -2.13
C SER A 79 5.06 -23.15 -2.29
N PRO A 80 4.21 -23.63 -3.22
CA PRO A 80 2.84 -23.12 -3.35
C PRO A 80 2.01 -23.21 -2.07
N ASP A 81 2.23 -24.25 -1.25
CA ASP A 81 1.52 -24.43 0.03
C ASP A 81 2.00 -23.44 1.10
N ASP A 82 3.31 -23.15 1.16
CA ASP A 82 3.84 -22.15 2.08
C ASP A 82 3.40 -20.73 1.67
N ALA A 83 3.43 -20.43 0.37
CA ALA A 83 2.91 -19.16 -0.15
C ALA A 83 1.42 -18.99 0.15
N TRP A 84 0.62 -20.06 0.03
CA TRP A 84 -0.79 -20.04 0.40
C TRP A 84 -0.99 -19.77 1.89
N GLN A 85 -0.18 -20.38 2.78
CA GLN A 85 -0.26 -20.15 4.23
C GLN A 85 0.09 -18.70 4.60
N GLU A 86 1.09 -18.10 3.95
CA GLU A 86 1.46 -16.70 4.13
C GLU A 86 0.30 -15.75 3.83
N LEU A 87 -0.43 -16.01 2.73
CA LEU A 87 -1.59 -15.21 2.35
C LEU A 87 -2.79 -15.48 3.26
N GLU A 88 -3.11 -16.74 3.52
CA GLU A 88 -4.29 -17.14 4.30
C GLU A 88 -4.23 -16.64 5.75
N ARG A 89 -3.07 -16.79 6.40
CA ARG A 89 -2.88 -16.33 7.77
C ARG A 89 -3.03 -14.82 7.89
N THR A 90 -2.56 -14.09 6.89
CA THR A 90 -2.67 -12.63 6.83
C THR A 90 -4.10 -12.18 6.56
N GLU A 91 -4.81 -12.81 5.62
CA GLU A 91 -6.23 -12.55 5.37
C GLU A 91 -7.07 -12.73 6.62
N ARG A 92 -6.92 -13.88 7.30
CA ARG A 92 -7.67 -14.19 8.52
C ARG A 92 -7.42 -13.15 9.60
N LEU A 93 -6.20 -12.65 9.71
CA LEU A 93 -5.87 -11.62 10.68
C LEU A 93 -6.50 -10.26 10.33
N ILE A 94 -6.47 -9.85 9.06
CA ILE A 94 -7.14 -8.64 8.58
C ILE A 94 -8.65 -8.75 8.84
N GLU A 95 -9.28 -9.87 8.48
CA GLU A 95 -10.71 -10.11 8.69
C GLU A 95 -11.08 -10.11 10.18
N THR A 96 -10.26 -10.73 11.03
CA THR A 96 -10.48 -10.74 12.48
C THR A 96 -10.40 -9.34 13.10
N LEU A 97 -9.45 -8.51 12.66
CA LEU A 97 -9.22 -7.19 13.24
C LEU A 97 -10.17 -6.12 12.69
N THR A 98 -10.67 -6.29 11.47
CA THR A 98 -11.39 -5.23 10.73
C THR A 98 -12.80 -5.61 10.29
N GLY A 99 -13.15 -6.91 10.34
CA GLY A 99 -14.40 -7.45 9.81
C GLY A 99 -14.47 -7.47 8.28
N ARG A 100 -13.36 -7.21 7.58
CA ARG A 100 -13.28 -7.12 6.12
C ARG A 100 -12.15 -7.99 5.59
N LYS A 101 -12.37 -8.65 4.46
CA LYS A 101 -11.30 -9.31 3.71
C LYS A 101 -10.53 -8.31 2.85
N PRO A 102 -9.22 -8.48 2.68
CA PRO A 102 -8.46 -7.70 1.70
C PRO A 102 -8.96 -8.01 0.28
N LEU A 103 -8.93 -7.01 -0.60
CA LEU A 103 -9.26 -7.14 -2.02
C LEU A 103 -8.02 -7.06 -2.91
N THR A 104 -6.93 -6.54 -2.36
CA THR A 104 -5.68 -6.31 -3.07
C THR A 104 -4.52 -6.93 -2.30
N PHE A 105 -3.50 -7.30 -3.06
CA PHE A 105 -2.27 -7.89 -2.56
C PHE A 105 -1.08 -7.20 -3.22
N ARG A 106 -0.02 -7.00 -2.44
CA ARG A 106 1.28 -6.61 -2.98
C ARG A 106 2.30 -7.66 -2.58
N PRO A 107 3.06 -8.22 -3.53
CA PRO A 107 4.11 -9.17 -3.20
C PRO A 107 5.32 -8.47 -2.59
N PRO A 108 5.89 -9.00 -1.48
CA PRO A 108 7.17 -8.55 -0.96
C PRO A 108 8.23 -8.43 -2.05
N TYR A 109 9.02 -7.35 -1.99
CA TYR A 109 10.06 -7.02 -2.97
C TYR A 109 9.53 -6.83 -4.41
N LEU A 110 8.21 -6.69 -4.59
CA LEU A 110 7.52 -6.72 -5.89
C LEU A 110 7.84 -7.99 -6.71
N ARG A 111 8.31 -9.08 -6.07
CA ARG A 111 8.69 -10.32 -6.74
C ARG A 111 7.47 -11.21 -6.96
N HIS A 112 7.12 -11.41 -8.23
CA HIS A 112 5.92 -12.14 -8.64
C HIS A 112 6.15 -12.89 -9.95
N ASN A 113 5.59 -14.10 -10.09
CA ASN A 113 5.63 -14.91 -11.30
C ASN A 113 4.28 -15.65 -11.51
N GLU A 114 4.21 -16.54 -12.51
CA GLU A 114 2.98 -17.29 -12.84
C GLU A 114 2.57 -18.27 -11.72
N ASP A 115 3.54 -18.89 -11.04
CA ASP A 115 3.28 -19.80 -9.93
C ASP A 115 2.66 -19.05 -8.75
N THR A 116 3.24 -17.89 -8.38
CA THR A 116 2.68 -17.06 -7.31
C THR A 116 1.34 -16.45 -7.72
N GLN A 117 1.13 -16.11 -9.00
CA GLN A 117 -0.18 -15.66 -9.50
C GLN A 117 -1.25 -16.73 -9.29
N THR A 118 -0.95 -18.00 -9.60
CA THR A 118 -1.91 -19.10 -9.41
C THR A 118 -2.34 -19.24 -7.95
N VAL A 119 -1.42 -19.04 -7.00
CA VAL A 119 -1.76 -19.04 -5.56
C VAL A 119 -2.63 -17.83 -5.20
N VAL A 120 -2.26 -16.64 -5.66
CA VAL A 120 -2.97 -15.39 -5.37
C VAL A 120 -4.40 -15.38 -5.96
N ASP A 121 -4.59 -15.96 -7.14
CA ASP A 121 -5.90 -16.04 -7.81
C ASP A 121 -6.94 -16.81 -6.98
N ARG A 122 -6.49 -17.75 -6.12
CA ARG A 122 -7.37 -18.49 -5.21
C ARG A 122 -8.00 -17.61 -4.13
N PHE A 123 -7.40 -16.45 -3.86
CA PHE A 123 -7.94 -15.44 -2.94
C PHE A 123 -8.72 -14.34 -3.67
N GLY A 124 -8.65 -14.29 -5.00
CA GLY A 124 -9.34 -13.27 -5.81
C GLY A 124 -8.72 -11.88 -5.70
N TYR A 125 -7.46 -11.76 -5.29
CA TYR A 125 -6.82 -10.46 -5.12
C TYR A 125 -6.37 -9.84 -6.43
N SER A 126 -6.50 -8.51 -6.53
CA SER A 126 -5.78 -7.73 -7.54
C SER A 126 -4.34 -7.47 -7.07
N VAL A 127 -3.35 -7.78 -7.91
CA VAL A 127 -1.93 -7.65 -7.57
C VAL A 127 -1.40 -6.26 -7.92
N ALA A 128 -1.13 -5.44 -6.90
CA ALA A 128 -0.65 -4.07 -7.06
C ALA A 128 0.89 -3.99 -7.10
N GLY A 129 1.42 -3.33 -8.12
CA GLY A 129 2.78 -2.80 -8.18
C GLY A 129 2.79 -1.31 -7.83
N ALA A 130 3.83 -0.60 -8.27
CA ALA A 130 3.93 0.85 -8.18
C ALA A 130 4.85 1.44 -9.25
N LEU A 131 4.74 2.76 -9.47
CA LEU A 131 5.48 3.48 -10.53
C LEU A 131 6.79 4.14 -10.06
N ASN A 132 6.94 4.41 -8.76
CA ASN A 132 8.02 5.24 -8.18
C ASN A 132 9.02 4.39 -7.36
N GLY A 133 9.29 3.15 -7.77
CA GLY A 133 10.16 2.23 -7.02
C GLY A 133 11.61 2.72 -6.88
N GLU A 134 12.06 3.59 -7.78
CA GLU A 134 13.35 4.26 -7.74
C GLU A 134 13.44 5.37 -6.68
N SER A 135 12.33 5.76 -6.06
CA SER A 135 12.33 6.71 -4.93
C SER A 135 13.03 6.13 -3.71
N LYS A 136 13.02 4.80 -3.56
CA LYS A 136 13.71 4.04 -2.50
C LYS A 136 13.59 4.67 -1.12
N ASP A 137 12.39 5.08 -0.74
CA ASP A 137 12.17 5.83 0.50
C ASP A 137 12.66 5.08 1.74
N TRP A 138 12.63 3.75 1.72
CA TRP A 138 13.17 2.88 2.76
C TRP A 138 14.70 2.99 2.97
N GLU A 139 15.46 3.49 2.00
CA GLU A 139 16.92 3.72 2.07
C GLU A 139 17.28 5.10 2.67
N MET A 140 16.29 5.91 3.08
CA MET A 140 16.46 7.27 3.60
C MET A 140 17.25 8.22 2.65
N PRO A 141 16.85 8.35 1.37
CA PRO A 141 17.58 9.13 0.35
C PRO A 141 17.38 10.66 0.45
N GLY A 142 16.50 11.13 1.33
CA GLY A 142 16.10 12.52 1.50
C GLY A 142 14.67 12.78 1.03
N ALA A 143 13.91 13.57 1.80
CA ALA A 143 12.51 13.86 1.50
C ALA A 143 12.31 14.54 0.13
N GLU A 144 13.22 15.43 -0.27
CA GLU A 144 13.17 16.08 -1.59
C GLU A 144 13.29 15.08 -2.74
N HIS A 145 14.22 14.12 -2.64
CA HIS A 145 14.38 13.07 -3.65
C HIS A 145 13.10 12.23 -3.80
N ILE A 146 12.47 11.86 -2.69
CA ILE A 146 11.22 11.09 -2.69
C ILE A 146 10.09 11.89 -3.36
N VAL A 147 9.98 13.19 -3.03
CA VAL A 147 8.99 14.10 -3.62
C VAL A 147 9.17 14.23 -5.13
N ASP A 148 10.38 14.59 -5.57
CA ASP A 148 10.67 14.84 -6.98
C ASP A 148 10.43 13.58 -7.82
N THR A 149 10.90 12.45 -7.32
CA THR A 149 10.70 11.16 -7.98
C THR A 149 9.22 10.83 -8.10
N SER A 150 8.45 10.95 -7.02
CA SER A 150 7.02 10.66 -7.03
C SER A 150 6.24 11.60 -7.94
N LEU A 151 6.58 12.89 -7.99
CA LEU A 151 5.93 13.87 -8.85
C LEU A 151 6.23 13.67 -10.36
N ARG A 152 7.38 13.09 -10.73
CA ARG A 152 7.66 12.72 -12.13
C ARG A 152 6.73 11.61 -12.62
N HIS A 153 6.29 10.73 -11.72
CA HIS A 153 5.42 9.60 -12.06
C HIS A 153 3.93 9.93 -11.88
N ALA A 154 3.59 10.93 -11.06
CA ALA A 154 2.22 11.31 -10.74
C ALA A 154 1.40 11.79 -11.95
N ARG A 155 0.49 10.93 -12.39
CA ARG A 155 -0.52 11.14 -13.44
C ARG A 155 -1.85 10.48 -13.06
N PRO A 156 -2.99 10.81 -13.71
CA PRO A 156 -4.25 10.09 -13.51
C PRO A 156 -4.04 8.57 -13.53
N GLY A 157 -4.58 7.86 -12.55
CA GLY A 157 -4.45 6.41 -12.47
C GLY A 157 -3.20 5.88 -11.78
N SER A 158 -2.28 6.72 -11.30
CA SER A 158 -1.01 6.25 -10.73
C SER A 158 -1.18 5.49 -9.42
N VAL A 159 -0.41 4.41 -9.24
CA VAL A 159 -0.17 3.77 -7.94
C VAL A 159 1.26 4.11 -7.49
N LEU A 160 1.38 4.78 -6.33
CA LEU A 160 2.65 5.21 -5.75
C LEU A 160 2.93 4.44 -4.45
N LEU A 161 4.17 3.98 -4.30
CA LEU A 161 4.68 3.19 -3.17
C LEU A 161 5.50 4.06 -2.20
N TYR A 162 5.30 3.79 -0.91
CA TYR A 162 6.06 4.28 0.23
C TYR A 162 6.07 3.19 1.31
N HIS A 163 6.85 3.38 2.36
CA HIS A 163 6.92 2.45 3.48
C HIS A 163 6.63 3.16 4.81
N ASP A 164 5.79 2.54 5.64
CA ASP A 164 5.58 2.97 7.03
C ASP A 164 6.12 1.94 8.04
N GLY A 165 6.38 0.71 7.60
CA GLY A 165 7.04 -0.33 8.39
C GLY A 165 8.57 -0.28 8.36
N PHE A 166 9.16 -0.85 9.42
CA PHE A 166 10.61 -0.97 9.68
C PHE A 166 11.40 0.36 9.75
N GLY A 167 12.55 0.34 10.42
CA GLY A 167 13.53 1.43 10.39
C GLY A 167 13.01 2.83 10.74
N ASP A 168 13.76 3.85 10.33
CA ASP A 168 13.34 5.25 10.34
C ASP A 168 12.55 5.55 9.06
N ARG A 169 11.43 6.26 9.20
CA ARG A 169 10.54 6.70 8.10
C ARG A 169 10.24 8.19 8.16
N SER A 170 11.01 8.95 8.93
CA SER A 170 10.83 10.41 9.08
C SER A 170 10.87 11.14 7.73
N GLN A 171 11.78 10.75 6.83
CA GLN A 171 11.86 11.33 5.48
C GLN A 171 10.66 10.96 4.61
N THR A 172 10.16 9.72 4.71
CA THR A 172 8.92 9.30 4.05
C THR A 172 7.74 10.13 4.54
N ILE A 173 7.58 10.31 5.85
CA ILE A 173 6.50 11.13 6.42
C ILE A 173 6.58 12.58 5.95
N GLU A 174 7.78 13.17 5.93
CA GLU A 174 7.98 14.52 5.41
C GLU A 174 7.59 14.61 3.92
N ALA A 175 8.06 13.68 3.10
CA ALA A 175 7.77 13.64 1.67
C ALA A 175 6.28 13.45 1.41
N VAL A 176 5.63 12.52 2.11
CA VAL A 176 4.19 12.23 1.99
C VAL A 176 3.37 13.46 2.36
N ARG A 177 3.72 14.19 3.43
CA ARG A 177 3.04 15.45 3.79
C ARG A 177 3.10 16.48 2.65
N ARG A 178 4.27 16.62 2.01
CA ARG A 178 4.46 17.54 0.87
C ARG A 178 3.69 17.07 -0.37
N LEU A 179 3.73 15.77 -0.67
CA LEU A 179 3.07 15.16 -1.82
C LEU A 179 1.56 15.24 -1.71
N VAL A 180 0.98 14.90 -0.57
CA VAL A 180 -0.47 14.96 -0.34
C VAL A 180 -1.01 16.36 -0.59
N ARG A 181 -0.37 17.40 -0.05
CA ARG A 181 -0.73 18.80 -0.32
C ARG A 181 -0.55 19.15 -1.80
N THR A 182 0.61 18.84 -2.39
CA THR A 182 0.90 19.18 -3.78
C THR A 182 -0.07 18.52 -4.78
N LEU A 183 -0.42 17.24 -4.55
CA LEU A 183 -1.31 16.48 -5.43
C LEU A 183 -2.75 16.99 -5.30
N THR A 184 -3.21 17.26 -4.08
CA THR A 184 -4.56 17.79 -3.84
C THR A 184 -4.72 19.20 -4.38
N ASP A 185 -3.71 20.08 -4.24
CA ASP A 185 -3.67 21.41 -4.87
C ASP A 185 -3.73 21.34 -6.40
N ARG A 186 -3.18 20.28 -7.01
CA ARG A 186 -3.26 20.01 -8.46
C ARG A 186 -4.59 19.40 -8.90
N GLY A 187 -5.51 19.19 -7.95
CA GLY A 187 -6.85 18.65 -8.15
C GLY A 187 -6.90 17.13 -8.25
N TYR A 188 -5.91 16.40 -7.71
CA TYR A 188 -5.98 14.95 -7.59
C TYR A 188 -6.80 14.53 -6.38
N LEU A 189 -7.68 13.55 -6.58
CA LEU A 189 -8.29 12.77 -5.51
C LEU A 189 -7.30 11.70 -5.04
N LEU A 190 -7.09 11.60 -3.73
CA LEU A 190 -6.33 10.52 -3.12
C LEU A 190 -7.31 9.44 -2.69
N VAL A 191 -7.25 8.31 -3.38
CA VAL A 191 -8.21 7.20 -3.28
C VAL A 191 -7.48 5.92 -2.88
N THR A 192 -8.23 4.93 -2.41
CA THR A 192 -7.67 3.59 -2.22
C THR A 192 -7.39 2.92 -3.57
N VAL A 193 -6.58 1.86 -3.60
CA VAL A 193 -6.32 1.06 -4.80
C VAL A 193 -7.60 0.44 -5.33
N SER A 194 -8.45 -0.10 -4.44
CA SER A 194 -9.75 -0.64 -4.84
C SER A 194 -10.64 0.44 -5.49
N GLU A 195 -10.71 1.65 -4.92
CA GLU A 195 -11.45 2.77 -5.51
C GLU A 195 -10.86 3.23 -6.84
N LEU A 196 -9.54 3.17 -6.99
CA LEU A 196 -8.88 3.52 -8.26
C LEU A 196 -9.23 2.52 -9.36
N LEU A 197 -9.29 1.23 -9.05
CA LEU A 197 -9.68 0.17 -10.00
C LEU A 197 -11.12 0.35 -10.51
N GLU A 198 -12.03 0.86 -9.67
CA GLU A 198 -13.41 1.17 -10.08
C GLU A 198 -13.51 2.33 -11.09
N LEU A 199 -12.48 3.17 -11.19
CA LEU A 199 -12.40 4.29 -12.15
C LEU A 199 -11.84 3.90 -13.52
N ALA A 200 -11.51 2.62 -13.73
CA ALA A 200 -10.97 2.13 -14.98
C ALA A 200 -11.92 2.42 -16.16
N GLU A 201 -11.40 3.07 -17.19
CA GLU A 201 -12.11 3.25 -18.45
C GLU A 201 -12.11 1.93 -19.23
N ARG A 202 -13.24 1.62 -19.87
CA ARG A 202 -13.41 0.43 -20.72
C ARG A 202 -12.94 0.68 -22.14
#